data_AF-A0A7G9YH79-F1
#
_entry.id   AF-A0A7G9YH79-F1
#
_cell.length_a   1.000
_cell.length_b   1.000
_cell.length_c   1.000
_cell.angle_alpha   90.00
_cell.angle_beta   90.00
_cell.angle_gamma   90.00
#
_symmetry.space_group_name_H-M   'P 1'
#
loop_
_entity.id
_entity.type
_entity.pdbx_description
1 polymer ?
#
loop_
_entity_poly.entity_id
_entity_poly.type
_entity_poly.pdbx_seq_one_letter_code
_entity_poly.pdbx_strand_id
1 'polypeptide(L)'
;MVEEHVNRLQTRIAKAVKQGKWYLVKRLRYLLTHSFYAKLLASIACNSRIVGKRTAGIDGAKWITPNSKMNAALKLSDKKYKAKPLRRAYISKPGTDKKRPLGIPTMHDRAMQALHALLATTDCRNNS
;
A
#
# COMPACT_ATOMS: atom_id res chain seq x y z
N MET A 1 0.50 -6.31 -17.85
CA MET A 1 1.37 -5.14 -18.12
C MET A 1 1.88 -4.48 -16.83
N VAL A 2 1.03 -3.87 -15.99
CA VAL A 2 1.49 -3.16 -14.75
C VAL A 2 2.08 -4.12 -13.70
N GLU A 3 1.36 -5.21 -13.42
CA GLU A 3 1.78 -6.22 -12.42
C GLU A 3 3.08 -6.91 -12.83
N GLU A 4 3.29 -7.14 -14.12
CA GLU A 4 4.48 -7.78 -14.65
C GLU A 4 5.75 -6.97 -14.35
N HIS A 5 5.69 -5.64 -14.52
CA HIS A 5 6.81 -4.75 -14.22
C HIS A 5 7.18 -4.81 -12.72
N VAL A 6 6.16 -4.81 -11.86
CA VAL A 6 6.33 -4.95 -10.40
C VAL A 6 6.90 -6.31 -10.04
N ASN A 7 6.36 -7.39 -10.61
CA ASN A 7 6.81 -8.77 -10.39
C ASN A 7 8.28 -8.95 -10.80
N ARG A 8 8.70 -8.40 -11.95
CA ARG A 8 10.11 -8.44 -12.38
C ARG A 8 11.05 -7.79 -11.35
N LEU A 9 10.67 -6.64 -10.78
CA LEU A 9 11.44 -5.99 -9.73
C LEU A 9 11.44 -6.80 -8.43
N GLN A 10 10.28 -7.36 -8.04
CA GLN A 10 10.15 -8.23 -6.87
C GLN A 10 11.06 -9.46 -6.98
N THR A 11 11.08 -10.14 -8.12
CA THR A 11 11.96 -11.30 -8.36
C THR A 11 13.44 -10.91 -8.29
N ARG A 12 13.82 -9.73 -8.80
CA ARG A 12 15.20 -9.23 -8.69
C ARG A 12 15.59 -8.94 -7.23
N ILE A 13 14.68 -8.37 -6.44
CA ILE A 13 14.89 -8.15 -5.01
C ILE A 13 15.10 -9.49 -4.31
N ALA A 14 14.22 -10.46 -4.53
CA ALA A 14 14.28 -11.76 -3.88
C ALA A 14 15.56 -12.54 -4.25
N LYS A 15 16.02 -12.44 -5.50
CA LYS A 15 17.33 -12.96 -5.93
C LYS A 15 18.50 -12.25 -5.24
N ALA A 16 18.46 -10.93 -5.10
CA ALA A 16 19.50 -10.15 -4.44
C ALA A 16 19.58 -10.43 -2.93
N VAL A 17 18.44 -10.66 -2.26
CA VAL A 17 18.36 -11.10 -0.86
C VAL A 17 19.01 -12.48 -0.71
N LYS A 18 18.66 -13.45 -1.57
CA LYS A 18 19.27 -14.80 -1.56
C LYS A 18 20.80 -14.77 -1.73
N GLN A 19 21.33 -13.79 -2.47
CA GLN A 19 22.76 -13.60 -2.69
C GLN A 19 23.45 -12.71 -1.62
N GLY A 20 22.73 -12.22 -0.60
CA GLY A 20 23.29 -11.35 0.44
C GLY A 20 23.70 -9.94 -0.04
N LYS A 21 23.24 -9.50 -1.22
CA LYS A 21 23.64 -8.22 -1.84
C LYS A 21 22.79 -7.05 -1.31
N TRP A 22 23.00 -6.67 -0.04
CA TRP A 22 22.17 -5.67 0.65
C TRP A 22 22.13 -4.29 -0.02
N TYR A 23 23.25 -3.82 -0.60
CA TYR A 23 23.27 -2.56 -1.36
C TYR A 23 22.33 -2.60 -2.58
N LEU A 24 22.35 -3.71 -3.31
CA LEU A 24 21.47 -3.92 -4.46
C LEU A 24 20.00 -4.02 -4.02
N VAL A 25 19.72 -4.71 -2.91
CA VAL A 25 18.38 -4.77 -2.31
C VAL A 25 17.87 -3.37 -1.99
N LYS A 26 18.66 -2.53 -1.31
CA LYS A 26 18.29 -1.15 -0.99
C LYS A 26 17.97 -0.34 -2.26
N ARG A 27 18.81 -0.45 -3.30
CA ARG A 27 18.59 0.23 -4.59
C ARG A 27 17.33 -0.24 -5.32
N LEU A 28 17.09 -1.55 -5.36
CA LEU A 28 15.90 -2.12 -6.02
C LEU A 28 14.61 -1.81 -5.27
N ARG A 29 14.64 -1.81 -3.93
CA ARG A 29 13.51 -1.37 -3.10
C ARG A 29 13.17 0.09 -3.34
N TYR A 30 14.18 0.96 -3.40
CA TYR A 30 13.99 2.37 -3.76
C TYR A 30 13.38 2.54 -5.15
N LEU A 31 13.89 1.80 -6.15
CA LEU A 31 13.35 1.81 -7.50
C LEU A 31 11.88 1.37 -7.53
N LEU A 32 11.52 0.33 -6.76
CA LEU A 32 10.16 -0.16 -6.70
C LEU A 32 9.21 0.88 -6.09
N THR A 33 9.55 1.49 -4.94
CA THR A 33 8.67 2.48 -4.29
C THR A 33 8.50 3.76 -5.11
N HIS A 34 9.51 4.11 -5.91
CA HIS A 34 9.47 5.31 -6.74
C HIS A 34 8.89 5.05 -8.15
N SER A 35 8.66 3.79 -8.53
CA SER A 35 8.10 3.43 -9.83
C SER A 35 6.63 3.83 -9.95
N PHE A 36 6.26 4.41 -11.09
CA PHE A 36 4.88 4.77 -11.41
C PHE A 36 3.95 3.54 -11.35
N TYR A 37 4.41 2.40 -11.88
CA TYR A 37 3.62 1.17 -11.93
C TYR A 37 3.29 0.63 -10.52
N ALA A 38 4.25 0.71 -9.59
CA ALA A 38 4.05 0.28 -8.22
C ALA A 38 3.05 1.20 -7.49
N LYS A 39 3.17 2.51 -7.68
CA LYS A 39 2.24 3.50 -7.11
C LYS A 39 0.82 3.34 -7.65
N LEU A 40 0.67 3.05 -8.93
CA LEU A 40 -0.61 2.78 -9.56
C LEU A 40 -1.24 1.49 -9.03
N LEU A 41 -0.47 0.42 -8.94
CA LEU A 41 -0.94 -0.84 -8.37
C LEU A 41 -1.38 -0.65 -6.91
N ALA A 42 -0.60 0.11 -6.13
CA ALA A 42 -0.94 0.45 -4.75
C ALA A 42 -2.24 1.28 -4.62
N SER A 43 -2.46 2.28 -5.50
CA SER A 43 -3.68 3.09 -5.47
C SER A 43 -4.94 2.30 -5.85
N ILE A 44 -4.79 1.30 -6.73
CA ILE A 44 -5.84 0.35 -7.07
C ILE A 44 -6.10 -0.61 -5.90
N ALA A 45 -5.05 -1.25 -5.38
CA ALA A 45 -5.13 -2.27 -4.32
C ALA A 45 -5.72 -1.73 -3.01
N CYS A 46 -5.42 -0.46 -2.68
CA CYS A 46 -5.97 0.26 -1.53
C CYS A 46 -7.51 0.25 -1.49
N ASN A 47 -8.16 0.27 -2.66
CA ASN A 47 -9.62 0.23 -2.75
C ASN A 47 -10.17 -1.19 -2.78
N SER A 48 -9.47 -2.17 -3.34
CA SER A 48 -10.06 -3.50 -3.60
C SER A 48 -9.96 -4.45 -2.41
N ARG A 49 -8.89 -4.37 -1.62
CA ARG A 49 -8.48 -5.43 -0.67
C ARG A 49 -9.11 -5.33 0.73
N ILE A 50 -9.75 -4.21 1.10
CA ILE A 50 -10.22 -3.95 2.48
C ILE A 50 -11.76 -4.02 2.57
N VAL A 51 -12.28 -4.78 3.53
CA VAL A 51 -13.70 -4.74 3.91
C VAL A 51 -14.01 -3.36 4.51
N GLY A 52 -14.98 -2.62 3.95
CA GLY A 52 -15.20 -1.21 4.29
C GLY A 52 -14.41 -0.21 3.43
N LYS A 53 -13.88 -0.65 2.28
CA LYS A 53 -13.16 0.15 1.26
C LYS A 53 -13.78 1.49 0.84
N ARG A 54 -15.10 1.64 0.94
CA ARG A 54 -15.82 2.89 0.57
C ARG A 54 -15.84 3.93 1.69
N THR A 55 -15.39 3.55 2.88
CA THR A 55 -15.38 4.41 4.06
C THR A 55 -14.19 5.34 3.98
N ALA A 56 -14.48 6.61 3.68
CA ALA A 56 -13.47 7.65 3.62
C ALA A 56 -12.81 7.87 4.99
N GLY A 57 -11.55 8.31 4.97
CA GLY A 57 -10.85 8.75 6.17
C GLY A 57 -11.39 10.09 6.68
N ILE A 58 -10.59 10.78 7.49
CA ILE A 58 -10.92 12.12 7.98
C ILE A 58 -11.01 13.16 6.86
N ASP A 59 -10.34 12.90 5.73
CA ASP A 59 -10.28 13.76 4.56
C ASP A 59 -11.48 13.60 3.62
N GLY A 60 -12.39 12.66 3.87
CA GLY A 60 -13.58 12.45 3.03
C GLY A 60 -13.28 11.91 1.61
N ALA A 61 -12.01 11.74 1.25
CA ALA A 61 -11.58 11.36 -0.09
C ALA A 61 -11.99 9.92 -0.44
N LYS A 62 -12.50 9.73 -1.66
CA LYS A 62 -12.85 8.41 -2.21
C LYS A 62 -12.25 8.28 -3.61
N TRP A 63 -11.48 7.20 -3.86
CA TRP A 63 -10.88 6.95 -5.17
C TRP A 63 -11.69 5.91 -5.94
N ILE A 64 -12.87 6.31 -6.40
CA ILE A 64 -13.81 5.41 -7.07
C ILE A 64 -13.49 5.33 -8.57
N THR A 65 -13.29 6.49 -9.21
CA THR A 65 -13.08 6.59 -10.66
C THR A 65 -11.64 6.26 -11.06
N PRO A 66 -11.40 5.77 -12.29
CA PRO A 66 -10.05 5.53 -12.81
C PRO A 66 -9.16 6.79 -12.74
N ASN A 67 -9.69 7.95 -13.12
CA ASN A 67 -8.96 9.22 -13.06
C ASN A 67 -8.54 9.58 -11.63
N SER A 68 -9.40 9.33 -10.64
CA SER A 68 -9.04 9.56 -9.23
C SER A 68 -7.89 8.66 -8.79
N LYS A 69 -7.90 7.38 -9.18
CA LYS A 69 -6.82 6.42 -8.87
C LYS A 69 -5.51 6.78 -9.56
N MET A 70 -5.56 7.27 -10.79
CA MET A 70 -4.39 7.73 -11.54
C MET A 70 -3.80 9.02 -10.95
N ASN A 71 -4.65 10.01 -10.67
CA ASN A 71 -4.23 11.24 -9.98
C ASN A 71 -3.62 10.95 -8.61
N ALA A 72 -4.19 9.99 -7.89
CA ALA A 72 -3.65 9.52 -6.63
C ALA A 72 -2.27 8.86 -6.79
N ALA A 73 -2.07 8.02 -7.82
CA ALA A 73 -0.78 7.40 -8.09
C ALA A 73 0.31 8.43 -8.40
N LEU A 74 -0.03 9.49 -9.12
CA LEU A 74 0.88 10.62 -9.41
C LEU A 74 1.22 11.42 -8.15
N LYS A 75 0.24 11.60 -7.25
CA LYS A 75 0.42 12.29 -5.97
C LYS A 75 1.09 11.44 -4.88
N LEU A 76 1.17 10.13 -5.06
CA LEU A 76 1.77 9.21 -4.08
C LEU A 76 3.29 9.43 -4.06
N SER A 77 3.81 10.00 -2.98
CA SER A 77 5.21 10.33 -2.83
C SER A 77 5.61 10.33 -1.36
N ASP A 78 6.74 9.71 -1.08
CA ASP A 78 7.34 9.68 0.27
C ASP A 78 7.94 11.05 0.64
N LYS A 79 8.19 11.91 -0.36
CA LYS A 79 8.71 13.27 -0.14
C LYS A 79 7.67 14.10 0.60
N LYS A 80 8.00 14.48 1.84
CA LYS A 80 7.15 15.27 2.75
C LYS A 80 5.86 14.55 3.18
N TYR A 81 5.84 13.21 3.16
CA TYR A 81 4.72 12.44 3.70
C TYR A 81 4.52 12.77 5.18
N LYS A 82 3.31 13.25 5.53
CA LYS A 82 2.85 13.45 6.90
C LYS A 82 1.59 12.63 7.09
N ALA A 83 1.68 11.59 7.91
CA ALA A 83 0.53 10.75 8.23
C ALA A 83 -0.56 11.62 8.87
N LYS A 84 -1.78 11.51 8.35
CA LYS A 84 -2.94 12.23 8.90
C LYS A 84 -3.50 11.48 10.12
N PRO A 85 -4.18 12.18 11.05
CA PRO A 85 -4.85 11.52 12.15
C PRO A 85 -5.92 10.54 11.64
N LEU A 86 -6.00 9.37 12.27
CA LEU A 86 -6.94 8.32 11.88
C LEU A 86 -8.36 8.69 12.35
N ARG A 87 -9.36 8.43 11.50
CA ARG A 87 -10.75 8.60 11.89
C ARG A 87 -11.18 7.43 12.77
N ARG A 88 -11.63 7.69 13.99
CA ARG A 88 -12.13 6.65 14.91
C ARG A 88 -13.58 6.29 14.57
N ALA A 89 -13.83 5.01 14.31
CA ALA A 89 -15.16 4.43 14.21
C ALA A 89 -15.30 3.35 15.27
N TYR A 90 -16.51 3.08 15.74
CA TYR A 90 -16.75 2.06 16.76
C TYR A 90 -17.55 0.92 16.17
N ILE A 91 -17.05 -0.31 16.34
CA ILE A 91 -17.73 -1.53 15.92
C ILE A 91 -18.09 -2.33 17.16
N SER A 92 -19.34 -2.76 17.27
CA SER A 92 -19.80 -3.59 18.39
C SER A 92 -19.06 -4.93 18.42
N LYS A 93 -18.63 -5.36 19.61
CA LYS A 93 -18.06 -6.70 19.77
C LYS A 93 -19.21 -7.73 19.70
N PRO A 94 -19.10 -8.78 18.89
CA PRO A 94 -20.13 -9.82 18.88
C PRO A 94 -20.25 -10.44 20.28
N GLY A 95 -21.48 -10.51 20.82
CA GLY A 95 -21.77 -11.08 22.14
C GLY A 95 -21.41 -10.19 23.34
N THR A 96 -21.20 -8.88 23.17
CA THR A 96 -21.02 -7.94 24.30
C THR A 96 -21.44 -6.52 23.92
N ASP A 97 -21.90 -5.70 24.89
CA ASP A 97 -22.18 -4.27 24.68
C ASP A 97 -20.93 -3.39 24.51
N LYS A 98 -19.74 -3.99 24.64
CA LYS A 98 -18.46 -3.29 24.47
C LYS A 98 -18.18 -3.02 22.99
N LYS A 99 -17.70 -1.80 22.69
CA LYS A 99 -17.30 -1.39 21.34
C LYS A 99 -15.79 -1.46 21.16
N ARG A 100 -15.33 -1.92 19.99
CA ARG A 100 -13.92 -1.89 19.57
C ARG A 100 -13.66 -0.63 18.74
N PRO A 101 -12.66 0.19 19.07
CA PRO A 101 -12.29 1.34 18.25
C PRO A 101 -11.52 0.88 17.01
N LEU A 102 -12.05 1.19 15.82
CA LEU A 102 -11.39 1.02 14.55
C LEU A 102 -10.76 2.36 14.11
N GLY A 103 -9.46 2.35 13.83
CA GLY A 103 -8.77 3.47 13.19
C GLY A 103 -8.91 3.37 11.68
N ILE A 104 -9.63 4.30 11.06
CA ILE A 104 -9.81 4.35 9.61
C ILE A 104 -8.79 5.34 9.04
N PRO A 105 -7.71 4.87 8.40
CA PRO A 105 -6.72 5.73 7.76
C PRO A 105 -7.28 6.40 6.50
N THR A 106 -6.61 7.48 6.06
CA THR A 106 -6.94 8.16 4.80
C THR A 106 -6.58 7.30 3.59
N MET A 107 -7.13 7.64 2.43
CA MET A 107 -6.84 6.91 1.18
C MET A 107 -5.36 6.97 0.80
N HIS A 108 -4.71 8.10 1.08
CA HIS A 108 -3.29 8.27 0.84
C HIS A 108 -2.45 7.32 1.74
N ASP A 109 -2.75 7.26 3.03
CA ASP A 109 -2.03 6.40 3.98
C ASP A 109 -2.24 4.91 3.64
N ARG A 110 -3.45 4.51 3.24
CA ARG A 110 -3.71 3.14 2.79
C ARG A 110 -2.96 2.77 1.51
N ALA A 111 -2.85 3.70 0.56
CA ALA A 111 -2.07 3.49 -0.64
C ALA A 111 -0.57 3.37 -0.32
N MET A 112 -0.08 4.17 0.62
CA MET A 112 1.28 4.07 1.14
C MET A 112 1.53 2.69 1.81
N GLN A 113 0.61 2.24 2.66
CA GLN A 113 0.66 0.89 3.25
C GLN A 113 0.65 -0.21 2.18
N ALA A 114 -0.19 -0.09 1.16
CA ALA A 114 -0.23 -1.04 0.06
C ALA A 114 1.08 -1.07 -0.74
N LEU A 115 1.70 0.10 -0.98
CA LEU A 115 3.00 0.21 -1.64
C LEU A 115 4.10 -0.49 -0.83
N HIS A 116 4.13 -0.28 0.49
CA HIS A 116 5.06 -0.96 1.37
C HIS A 116 4.79 -2.46 1.49
N ALA A 117 3.54 -2.90 1.41
CA ALA A 117 3.21 -4.31 1.39
C ALA A 117 3.80 -5.03 0.15
N LEU A 118 3.88 -4.35 -1.00
CA LEU A 118 4.54 -4.91 -2.20
C LEU A 118 6.04 -5.17 -1.97
N LEU A 119 6.70 -4.37 -1.13
CA LEU A 119 8.09 -4.62 -0.74
C LEU A 119 8.19 -5.84 0.18
N ALA A 120 7.34 -5.92 1.21
CA ALA A 120 7.38 -7.00 2.18
C ALA A 120 7.12 -8.39 1.56
N THR A 121 6.31 -8.47 0.49
CA THR A 121 6.07 -9.75 -0.20
C THR A 121 7.30 -10.37 -0.86
N THR A 122 8.41 -9.62 -1.00
CA THR A 122 9.65 -10.13 -1.60
C THR A 122 10.44 -11.05 -0.68
N ASP A 123 10.17 -11.03 0.63
CA ASP A 123 10.91 -11.80 1.62
C ASP A 123 10.31 -13.20 1.85
N CYS A 124 9.01 -13.40 1.57
CA CYS A 124 8.29 -14.63 1.94
C CYS A 124 8.01 -15.61 0.78
N ARG A 125 8.24 -15.23 -0.49
CA ARG A 125 7.86 -16.05 -1.66
C ARG A 125 8.93 -17.03 -2.15
N ASN A 126 10.07 -17.13 -1.49
CA ASN A 126 11.22 -17.93 -1.94
C ASN A 126 11.59 -19.11 -1.01
N ASN A 127 10.65 -19.58 -0.18
CA ASN A 127 10.80 -20.80 0.62
C ASN A 127 9.73 -21.85 0.24
N SER A 128 9.74 -22.26 -1.02
CA SER A 128 9.04 -23.44 -1.53
C SER A 128 9.76 -23.95 -2.75
#